data_AF-A0A7J4I5Q7-F1
#
_entry.id   AF-A0A7J4I5Q7-F1
#
_cell.length_a   1.000
_cell.length_b   1.000
_cell.length_c   1.000
_cell.angle_alpha   90.00
_cell.angle_beta   90.00
_cell.angle_gamma   90.00
#
_symmetry.space_group_name_H-M   'P 1'
#
loop_
_entity.id
_entity.type
_entity.pdbx_description
1 polymer ?
#
loop_
_entity_poly.entity_id
_entity_poly.type
_entity_poly.pdbx_seq_one_letter_code
_entity_poly.pdbx_strand_id
1 'polypeptide(L)'
;MVMRKIRAMFRGTGFWNYVLDTSLFVNPDARKYFGQTVDDAVANFLAAAAKMKNVRFYMPPSVKKELRYFAQKELPNFRRTILVKSPPMHEMKVPATIMWKLLDEIRARVNAGLRVSEKFVKDEKMPIDEKLHRLRIQYKEALREGVLDSEEDFEVLMLAKDLKAAIVSLDQGLIRAAEEMGIRCMDIDAFCSHVNEE
;
A
#
# COMPACT_ATOMS: atom_id res chain seq x y z
N MET A 1 25.67 -15.76 -3.43
CA MET A 1 26.20 -14.58 -4.15
C MET A 1 25.27 -13.36 -4.07
N VAL A 2 23.95 -13.52 -4.17
CA VAL A 2 22.95 -12.43 -4.09
C VAL A 2 23.07 -11.57 -2.82
N MET A 3 23.21 -12.20 -1.64
CA MET A 3 23.47 -11.54 -0.35
C MET A 3 24.70 -10.61 -0.29
N ARG A 4 25.60 -10.67 -1.28
CA ARG A 4 26.79 -9.79 -1.38
C ARG A 4 26.62 -8.65 -2.38
N LYS A 5 25.50 -8.60 -3.12
CA LYS A 5 25.02 -7.43 -3.89
C LYS A 5 24.01 -6.63 -3.06
N ILE A 6 23.08 -7.32 -2.42
CA ILE A 6 22.53 -6.90 -1.11
C ILE A 6 23.73 -6.77 -0.14
N ARG A 7 23.63 -5.97 0.92
CA ARG A 7 24.73 -5.70 1.87
C ARG A 7 26.03 -5.10 1.23
N ALA A 8 26.08 -4.84 -0.10
CA ALA A 8 27.08 -3.99 -0.81
C ALA A 8 26.47 -2.73 -1.46
N MET A 9 25.23 -2.80 -1.97
CA MET A 9 24.37 -1.65 -2.28
C MET A 9 23.95 -0.87 -1.01
N PHE A 10 24.38 -1.32 0.18
CA PHE A 10 23.88 -0.96 1.51
C PHE A 10 24.98 -0.36 2.41
N ARG A 11 25.90 0.44 1.86
CA ARG A 11 26.94 1.13 2.64
C ARG A 11 26.48 2.52 3.10
N GLY A 12 25.79 2.57 4.23
CA GLY A 12 25.43 3.81 4.92
C GLY A 12 25.27 3.57 6.43
N THR A 13 25.83 4.46 7.26
CA THR A 13 25.82 4.35 8.73
C THR A 13 24.50 4.86 9.32
N GLY A 14 23.38 4.23 8.96
CA GLY A 14 22.03 4.62 9.39
C GLY A 14 21.08 3.45 9.51
N PHE A 15 19.91 3.69 10.09
CA PHE A 15 18.83 2.70 10.16
C PHE A 15 18.15 2.55 8.79
N TRP A 16 17.80 1.31 8.42
CA TRP A 16 16.97 1.00 7.27
C TRP A 16 15.51 1.25 7.62
N ASN A 17 14.92 2.29 7.03
CA ASN A 17 13.51 2.61 7.22
C ASN A 17 12.67 1.87 6.17
N TYR A 18 11.62 1.18 6.61
CA TYR A 18 10.58 0.60 5.75
C TYR A 18 9.22 1.18 6.12
N VAL A 19 8.41 1.55 5.14
CA VAL A 19 6.97 1.80 5.34
C VAL A 19 6.21 0.57 4.90
N LEU A 20 5.38 0.05 5.80
CA LEU A 20 4.60 -1.16 5.60
C LEU A 20 3.17 -0.82 5.19
N ASP A 21 2.68 -1.55 4.20
CA ASP A 21 1.32 -1.54 3.71
C ASP A 21 0.51 -2.73 4.28
N THR A 22 -0.83 -2.69 4.22
CA THR A 22 -1.70 -3.80 4.68
C THR A 22 -1.58 -5.04 3.79
N SER A 23 -1.26 -4.88 2.50
CA SER A 23 -1.09 -6.02 1.58
C SER A 23 -0.04 -7.04 2.05
N LEU A 24 0.99 -6.62 2.80
CA LEU A 24 1.98 -7.51 3.44
C LEU A 24 1.34 -8.57 4.36
N PHE A 25 0.21 -8.23 5.00
CA PHE A 25 -0.47 -9.08 5.97
C PHE A 25 -1.77 -9.69 5.41
N VAL A 26 -2.40 -9.03 4.45
CA VAL A 26 -3.72 -9.42 3.91
C VAL A 26 -3.57 -10.30 2.66
N ASN A 27 -2.68 -9.94 1.73
CA ASN A 27 -2.51 -10.66 0.47
C ASN A 27 -1.88 -12.05 0.73
N PRO A 28 -2.50 -13.16 0.29
CA PRO A 28 -1.97 -14.51 0.48
C PRO A 28 -0.51 -14.70 0.04
N ASP A 29 -0.07 -14.03 -1.02
CA ASP A 29 1.29 -14.18 -1.57
C ASP A 29 2.37 -13.59 -0.66
N ALA A 30 2.05 -12.55 0.12
CA ALA A 30 2.93 -12.06 1.18
C ALA A 30 2.71 -12.84 2.48
N ARG A 31 1.44 -13.08 2.82
CA ARG A 31 1.01 -13.69 4.09
C ARG A 31 1.62 -15.08 4.31
N LYS A 32 1.83 -15.85 3.23
CA LYS A 32 2.45 -17.19 3.23
C LYS A 32 3.77 -17.30 4.02
N TYR A 33 4.53 -16.20 4.15
CA TYR A 33 5.79 -16.16 4.88
C TYR A 33 5.66 -16.02 6.40
N PHE A 34 4.48 -15.61 6.89
CA PHE A 34 4.26 -15.31 8.31
C PHE A 34 3.07 -16.06 8.91
N GLY A 35 2.06 -16.49 8.14
CA GLY A 35 0.94 -17.24 8.69
C GLY A 35 -0.16 -17.60 7.68
N GLN A 36 -1.12 -18.41 8.12
CA GLN A 36 -2.31 -18.72 7.31
C GLN A 36 -3.41 -17.67 7.47
N THR A 37 -3.55 -17.08 8.67
CA THR A 37 -4.48 -15.98 8.96
C THR A 37 -3.75 -14.63 9.03
N VAL A 38 -4.51 -13.52 8.97
CA VAL A 38 -3.96 -12.17 9.11
C VAL A 38 -3.41 -11.95 10.52
N ASP A 39 -4.12 -12.43 11.56
CA ASP A 39 -3.66 -12.33 12.95
C ASP A 39 -2.32 -13.05 13.18
N ASP A 40 -2.16 -14.28 12.66
CA ASP A 40 -0.91 -15.04 12.77
C ASP A 40 0.23 -14.33 12.01
N ALA A 41 -0.06 -13.83 10.81
CA ALA A 41 0.92 -13.14 9.99
C ALA A 41 1.44 -11.86 10.64
N VAL A 42 0.57 -11.04 11.22
CA VAL A 42 0.99 -9.86 11.97
C VAL A 42 1.77 -10.27 13.23
N ALA A 43 1.31 -11.27 13.99
CA ALA A 43 2.00 -11.71 15.21
C ALA A 43 3.42 -12.24 14.94
N ASN A 44 3.58 -13.09 13.93
CA ASN A 44 4.87 -13.69 13.57
C ASN A 44 5.80 -12.65 12.91
N PHE A 45 5.28 -11.75 12.07
CA PHE A 45 6.06 -10.61 11.59
C PHE A 45 6.57 -9.75 12.74
N LEU A 46 5.71 -9.37 13.70
CA LEU A 46 6.11 -8.55 14.86
C LEU A 46 7.19 -9.23 15.72
N ALA A 47 7.17 -10.56 15.83
CA ALA A 47 8.16 -11.35 16.55
C ALA A 47 9.52 -11.44 15.82
N ALA A 48 9.50 -11.57 14.49
CA ALA A 48 10.71 -11.56 13.66
C ALA A 48 11.33 -10.15 13.57
N ALA A 49 10.51 -9.16 13.21
CA ALA A 49 10.89 -7.75 13.11
C ALA A 49 11.45 -7.16 14.42
N ALA A 50 11.06 -7.69 15.59
CA ALA A 50 11.62 -7.29 16.89
C ALA A 50 13.07 -7.76 17.13
N LYS A 51 13.57 -8.74 16.38
CA LYS A 51 14.95 -9.25 16.46
C LYS A 51 15.93 -8.45 15.59
N MET A 52 15.43 -7.89 14.48
CA MET A 52 16.24 -7.23 13.46
C MET A 52 16.97 -6.00 14.01
N LYS A 53 18.27 -5.90 13.71
CA LYS A 53 19.11 -4.77 14.15
C LYS A 53 19.28 -3.76 13.02
N ASN A 54 19.32 -2.46 13.39
CA ASN A 54 19.45 -1.34 12.46
C ASN A 54 18.31 -1.22 11.44
N VAL A 55 17.13 -1.77 11.71
CA VAL A 55 15.92 -1.63 10.89
C VAL A 55 14.85 -0.89 11.69
N ARG A 56 13.98 -0.13 11.00
CA ARG A 56 12.82 0.56 11.58
C ARG A 56 11.62 0.41 10.66
N PHE A 57 10.53 -0.10 11.20
CA PHE A 57 9.26 -0.24 10.50
C PHE A 57 8.33 0.91 10.84
N TYR A 58 7.66 1.44 9.84
CA TYR A 58 6.74 2.57 9.93
C TYR A 58 5.41 2.21 9.26
N MET A 59 4.32 2.81 9.73
CA MET A 59 3.00 2.66 9.13
C MET A 59 2.16 3.92 9.39
N PRO A 60 1.43 4.46 8.39
CA PRO A 60 0.46 5.52 8.62
C PRO A 60 -0.69 5.11 9.56
N PRO A 61 -1.34 6.05 10.28
CA PRO A 61 -2.50 5.72 11.10
C PRO A 61 -3.71 5.20 10.31
N SER A 62 -3.88 5.65 9.06
CA SER A 62 -4.91 5.16 8.12
C SER A 62 -4.74 3.67 7.82
N VAL A 63 -3.59 3.28 7.26
CA VAL A 63 -3.17 1.88 6.99
C VAL A 63 -3.29 1.01 8.25
N LYS A 64 -2.89 1.51 9.43
CA LYS A 64 -3.09 0.77 10.68
C LYS A 64 -4.58 0.57 11.00
N LYS A 65 -5.42 1.58 10.78
CA LYS A 65 -6.87 1.49 11.00
C LYS A 65 -7.48 0.51 9.98
N GLU A 66 -7.00 0.51 8.74
CA GLU A 66 -7.40 -0.44 7.71
C GLU A 66 -7.08 -1.89 8.14
N LEU A 67 -5.85 -2.15 8.59
CA LEU A 67 -5.41 -3.47 9.08
C LEU A 67 -6.30 -4.02 10.21
N ARG A 68 -6.90 -3.15 11.04
CA ARG A 68 -7.85 -3.55 12.10
C ARG A 68 -9.22 -4.04 11.60
N TYR A 69 -9.58 -3.83 10.34
CA TYR A 69 -10.76 -4.48 9.76
C TYR A 69 -10.48 -5.94 9.35
N PHE A 70 -9.20 -6.31 9.18
CA PHE A 70 -8.77 -7.66 8.80
C PHE A 70 -8.27 -8.50 9.99
N ALA A 71 -7.61 -7.88 10.97
CA ALA A 71 -7.15 -8.53 12.20
C ALA A 71 -8.28 -8.59 13.25
N GLN A 72 -8.62 -9.78 13.74
CA GLN A 72 -9.69 -9.98 14.71
C GLN A 72 -9.21 -9.86 16.16
N LYS A 73 -7.91 -10.04 16.40
CA LYS A 73 -7.31 -9.97 17.74
C LYS A 73 -6.66 -8.61 17.98
N GLU A 74 -6.54 -8.23 19.26
CA GLU A 74 -5.61 -7.15 19.60
C GLU A 74 -4.18 -7.57 19.23
N LEU A 75 -3.38 -6.59 18.81
CA LEU A 75 -2.02 -6.79 18.31
C LEU A 75 -1.01 -6.35 19.39
N PRO A 76 -0.68 -7.21 20.37
CA PRO A 76 0.28 -6.88 21.43
C PRO A 76 1.64 -6.55 20.82
N ASN A 77 2.37 -5.64 21.45
CA ASN A 77 3.67 -5.11 21.00
C ASN A 77 3.67 -4.41 19.61
N PHE A 78 2.55 -4.28 18.88
CA PHE A 78 2.51 -3.61 17.56
C PHE A 78 3.23 -2.25 17.57
N ARG A 79 2.91 -1.37 18.53
CA ARG A 79 3.51 -0.03 18.69
C ARG A 79 4.98 -0.04 19.14
N ARG A 80 5.53 -1.18 19.54
CA ARG A 80 6.95 -1.33 19.94
C ARG A 80 7.82 -1.68 18.75
N THR A 81 7.29 -2.46 17.81
CA THR A 81 8.01 -2.91 16.60
C THR A 81 7.73 -2.02 15.38
N ILE A 82 6.49 -1.52 15.23
CA ILE A 82 6.06 -0.65 14.12
C ILE A 82 5.74 0.75 14.65
N LEU A 83 6.50 1.74 14.17
CA LEU A 83 6.34 3.15 14.50
C LEU A 83 5.18 3.75 13.69
N VAL A 84 4.03 3.89 14.34
CA VAL A 84 2.85 4.54 13.74
C VAL A 84 3.11 6.05 13.65
N LYS A 85 3.20 6.59 12.43
CA LYS A 85 3.51 8.00 12.18
C LYS A 85 2.76 8.49 10.93
N SER A 86 2.10 9.65 11.01
CA SER A 86 1.60 10.36 9.82
C SER A 86 2.72 11.11 9.08
N PRO A 87 2.63 11.26 7.76
CA PRO A 87 3.48 12.18 7.01
C PRO A 87 3.24 13.65 7.43
N PRO A 88 4.25 14.54 7.38
CA PRO A 88 4.10 15.97 7.64
C PRO A 88 3.44 16.72 6.46
N MET A 89 2.16 16.42 6.21
CA MET A 89 1.41 16.82 5.00
C MET A 89 1.45 18.33 4.68
N HIS A 90 1.43 19.20 5.70
CA HIS A 90 1.37 20.65 5.52
C HIS A 90 2.68 21.28 5.03
N GLU A 91 3.83 20.68 5.33
CA GLU A 91 5.16 21.24 5.07
C GLU A 91 5.90 20.50 3.94
N MET A 92 5.34 19.37 3.49
CA MET A 92 6.00 18.47 2.54
C MET A 92 6.04 19.04 1.12
N LYS A 93 7.25 19.12 0.55
CA LYS A 93 7.46 19.46 -0.86
C LYS A 93 7.27 18.22 -1.74
N VAL A 94 6.17 18.19 -2.47
CA VAL A 94 5.85 17.16 -3.47
C VAL A 94 6.11 17.67 -4.90
N PRO A 95 6.67 16.84 -5.81
CA PRO A 95 6.77 17.16 -7.23
C PRO A 95 5.39 17.45 -7.86
N ALA A 96 5.30 18.50 -8.67
CA ALA A 96 4.07 18.87 -9.37
C ALA A 96 3.58 17.79 -10.36
N THR A 97 4.45 16.86 -10.77
CA THR A 97 4.12 15.69 -11.59
C THR A 97 3.06 14.79 -10.95
N ILE A 98 3.03 14.69 -9.62
CA ILE A 98 2.02 13.91 -8.88
C ILE A 98 0.63 14.54 -9.07
N MET A 99 0.52 15.86 -8.90
CA MET A 99 -0.73 16.58 -9.15
C MET A 99 -1.15 16.53 -10.62
N TRP A 100 -0.19 16.62 -11.54
CA TRP A 100 -0.47 16.50 -12.98
C TRP A 100 -1.02 15.11 -13.35
N LYS A 101 -0.43 14.04 -12.81
CA LYS A 101 -0.92 12.67 -13.01
C LYS A 101 -2.28 12.43 -12.35
N LEU A 102 -2.50 12.93 -11.13
CA LEU A 102 -3.81 12.86 -10.47
C LEU A 102 -4.91 13.54 -11.32
N LEU A 103 -4.62 14.68 -11.95
CA LEU A 103 -5.56 15.33 -12.87
C LEU A 103 -5.86 14.49 -14.12
N ASP A 104 -4.88 13.75 -14.64
CA ASP A 104 -5.07 12.86 -15.78
C ASP A 104 -5.89 11.61 -15.40
N GLU A 105 -5.60 10.98 -14.27
CA GLU A 105 -6.38 9.86 -13.73
C GLU A 105 -7.83 10.26 -13.43
N ILE A 106 -8.06 11.43 -12.82
CA ILE A 106 -9.42 11.94 -12.58
C ILE A 106 -10.18 12.09 -13.91
N ARG A 107 -9.53 12.61 -14.97
CA ARG A 107 -10.15 12.71 -16.31
C ARG A 107 -10.46 11.33 -16.89
N ALA A 108 -9.54 10.38 -16.77
CA ALA A 108 -9.74 9.01 -17.25
C ALA A 108 -10.93 8.33 -16.54
N ARG A 109 -10.98 8.42 -15.20
CA ARG A 109 -12.07 7.88 -14.36
C ARG A 109 -13.42 8.53 -14.67
N VAL A 110 -13.50 9.85 -14.79
CA VAL A 110 -14.73 10.56 -15.19
C VAL A 110 -15.22 10.11 -16.56
N ASN A 111 -14.31 9.94 -17.54
CA ASN A 111 -14.65 9.41 -18.85
C ASN A 111 -15.09 7.94 -18.81
N ALA A 112 -14.54 7.12 -17.90
CA ALA A 112 -14.98 5.74 -17.70
C ALA A 112 -16.40 5.69 -17.11
N GLY A 113 -16.68 6.49 -16.08
CA GLY A 113 -18.03 6.63 -15.51
C GLY A 113 -19.07 7.12 -16.52
N LEU A 114 -18.70 8.04 -17.42
CA LEU A 114 -19.56 8.46 -18.54
C LEU A 114 -19.88 7.28 -19.48
N ARG A 115 -18.87 6.51 -19.92
CA ARG A 115 -19.07 5.33 -20.78
C ARG A 115 -19.95 4.27 -20.13
N VAL A 116 -19.79 4.02 -18.84
CA VAL A 116 -20.68 3.13 -18.06
C VAL A 116 -22.11 3.67 -18.10
N SER A 117 -22.30 4.97 -17.85
CA SER A 117 -23.62 5.62 -17.88
C SER A 117 -24.28 5.49 -19.26
N GLU A 118 -23.55 5.78 -20.34
CA GLU A 118 -24.06 5.60 -21.71
C GLU A 118 -24.45 4.16 -22.04
N LYS A 119 -23.62 3.18 -21.63
CA LYS A 119 -23.90 1.75 -21.82
C LYS A 119 -25.24 1.37 -21.20
N PHE A 120 -25.49 1.81 -19.97
CA PHE A 120 -26.79 1.55 -19.33
C PHE A 120 -27.92 2.34 -20.01
N VAL A 121 -27.76 3.64 -20.32
CA VAL A 121 -28.82 4.40 -21.02
C VAL A 121 -29.29 3.67 -22.29
N LYS A 122 -28.36 3.16 -23.11
CA LYS A 122 -28.61 2.43 -24.36
C LYS A 122 -29.23 1.03 -24.18
N ASP A 123 -29.24 0.45 -22.99
CA ASP A 123 -29.84 -0.88 -22.73
C ASP A 123 -31.35 -0.77 -22.43
N GLU A 124 -32.17 -0.84 -23.48
CA GLU A 124 -33.64 -0.78 -23.37
C GLU A 124 -34.27 -2.07 -22.81
N LYS A 125 -33.52 -3.17 -22.70
CA LYS A 125 -34.07 -4.49 -22.34
C LYS A 125 -34.04 -4.79 -20.84
N MET A 126 -33.20 -4.08 -20.09
CA MET A 126 -33.02 -4.30 -18.66
C MET A 126 -34.12 -3.61 -17.81
N PRO A 127 -34.77 -4.30 -16.85
CA PRO A 127 -35.73 -3.69 -15.92
C PRO A 127 -35.11 -2.53 -15.14
N ILE A 128 -35.88 -1.46 -14.89
CA ILE A 128 -35.35 -0.19 -14.38
C ILE A 128 -34.64 -0.31 -13.03
N ASP A 129 -35.15 -1.12 -12.10
CA ASP A 129 -34.55 -1.27 -10.76
C ASP A 129 -33.22 -2.03 -10.81
N GLU A 130 -33.15 -3.10 -11.60
CA GLU A 130 -31.92 -3.84 -11.86
C GLU A 130 -30.89 -2.96 -12.58
N LYS A 131 -31.35 -2.20 -13.57
CA LYS A 131 -30.56 -1.23 -14.35
C LYS A 131 -29.94 -0.16 -13.45
N LEU A 132 -30.72 0.43 -12.54
CA LEU A 132 -30.24 1.40 -11.56
C LEU A 132 -29.27 0.78 -10.54
N HIS A 133 -29.54 -0.44 -10.07
CA HIS A 133 -28.66 -1.15 -9.14
C HIS A 133 -27.30 -1.44 -9.78
N ARG A 134 -27.28 -2.07 -10.95
CA ARG A 134 -26.05 -2.41 -11.69
C ARG A 134 -25.26 -1.17 -12.13
N LEU A 135 -25.94 -0.11 -12.58
CA LEU A 135 -25.31 1.19 -12.89
C LEU A 135 -24.58 1.76 -11.68
N ARG A 136 -25.23 1.79 -10.50
CA ARG A 136 -24.62 2.34 -9.26
C ARG A 136 -23.37 1.57 -8.82
N ILE A 137 -23.29 0.27 -9.11
CA ILE A 137 -22.11 -0.56 -8.82
C ILE A 137 -21.01 -0.26 -9.84
N GLN A 138 -21.27 -0.49 -11.14
CA GLN A 138 -20.26 -0.34 -12.20
C GLN A 138 -19.74 1.10 -12.32
N TYR A 139 -20.56 2.11 -12.03
CA TYR A 139 -20.12 3.51 -12.03
C TYR A 139 -19.15 3.80 -10.87
N LYS A 140 -19.38 3.21 -9.69
CA LYS A 140 -18.45 3.35 -8.54
C LYS A 140 -17.14 2.61 -8.77
N GLU A 141 -17.20 1.43 -9.40
CA GLU A 141 -16.01 0.65 -9.80
C GLU A 141 -15.16 1.44 -10.81
N ALA A 142 -15.79 1.94 -11.89
CA ALA A 142 -15.10 2.74 -12.91
C ALA A 142 -14.51 4.07 -12.42
N LEU A 143 -14.95 4.59 -11.27
CA LEU A 143 -14.35 5.77 -10.62
C LEU A 143 -13.19 5.43 -9.66
N ARG A 144 -12.95 4.14 -9.38
CA ARG A 144 -11.89 3.68 -8.47
C ARG A 144 -10.68 3.11 -9.19
N GLU A 145 -10.82 2.64 -10.43
CA GLU A 145 -9.66 2.16 -11.20
C GLU A 145 -8.59 3.26 -11.39
N GLY A 146 -7.40 3.05 -10.81
CA GLY A 146 -6.27 3.98 -10.92
C GLY A 146 -5.03 3.54 -10.13
N VAL A 147 -4.03 4.42 -10.04
CA VAL A 147 -2.74 4.17 -9.37
C VAL A 147 -2.72 4.74 -7.95
N LEU A 148 -3.55 5.75 -7.69
CA LEU A 148 -3.81 6.33 -6.37
C LEU A 148 -5.33 6.51 -6.20
N ASP A 149 -6.00 5.53 -5.61
CA ASP A 149 -7.45 5.55 -5.37
C ASP A 149 -7.84 5.62 -3.89
N SER A 150 -6.92 5.35 -2.97
CA SER A 150 -7.10 5.46 -1.52
C SER A 150 -6.36 6.64 -0.87
N GLU A 151 -6.78 7.05 0.34
CA GLU A 151 -6.03 8.00 1.17
C GLU A 151 -4.81 7.31 1.81
N GLU A 152 -4.96 6.02 2.11
CA GLU A 152 -3.98 5.11 2.67
C GLU A 152 -2.68 5.05 1.82
N ASP A 153 -2.79 4.79 0.52
CA ASP A 153 -1.65 4.72 -0.42
C ASP A 153 -0.91 6.05 -0.51
N PHE A 154 -1.66 7.15 -0.51
CA PHE A 154 -1.08 8.48 -0.51
C PHE A 154 -0.29 8.74 0.79
N GLU A 155 -0.83 8.38 1.96
CA GLU A 155 -0.10 8.47 3.22
C GLU A 155 1.16 7.58 3.24
N VAL A 156 1.11 6.37 2.67
CA VAL A 156 2.30 5.49 2.54
C VAL A 156 3.39 6.15 1.71
N LEU A 157 3.06 6.69 0.53
CA LEU A 157 4.02 7.37 -0.35
C LEU A 157 4.63 8.61 0.31
N MET A 158 3.79 9.46 0.92
CA MET A 158 4.27 10.66 1.59
C MET A 158 5.16 10.31 2.79
N LEU A 159 4.79 9.31 3.58
CA LEU A 159 5.60 8.87 4.72
C LEU A 159 6.93 8.24 4.27
N ALA A 160 6.92 7.46 3.19
CA ALA A 160 8.14 6.88 2.63
C ALA A 160 9.08 7.95 2.06
N LYS A 161 8.52 8.99 1.41
CA LYS A 161 9.25 10.18 0.94
C LYS A 161 9.91 10.94 2.09
N ASP A 162 9.17 11.24 3.16
CA ASP A 162 9.67 11.93 4.36
C ASP A 162 10.85 11.19 4.99
N LEU A 163 10.68 9.89 5.21
CA LEU A 163 11.64 9.04 5.93
C LEU A 163 12.78 8.50 5.04
N LYS A 164 12.76 8.79 3.74
CA LYS A 164 13.62 8.17 2.70
C LYS A 164 13.58 6.63 2.76
N ALA A 165 12.43 6.10 3.17
CA ALA A 165 12.22 4.68 3.40
C ALA A 165 12.06 3.91 2.09
N ALA A 166 12.09 2.58 2.19
CA ALA A 166 11.55 1.72 1.13
C ALA A 166 10.10 1.32 1.48
N ILE A 167 9.24 1.23 0.48
CA ILE A 167 7.87 0.70 0.62
C ILE A 167 7.91 -0.82 0.50
N VAL A 168 7.14 -1.50 1.35
CA VAL A 168 6.87 -2.93 1.28
C VAL A 168 5.37 -3.10 1.04
N SER A 169 5.01 -3.46 -0.18
CA SER A 169 3.64 -3.67 -0.64
C SER A 169 3.62 -4.66 -1.81
N LEU A 170 2.48 -5.29 -2.06
CA LEU A 170 2.16 -6.02 -3.28
C LEU A 170 1.24 -5.25 -4.23
N ASP A 171 0.71 -4.10 -3.81
CA ASP A 171 -0.19 -3.29 -4.61
C ASP A 171 0.54 -2.64 -5.80
N GLN A 172 0.05 -2.95 -7.01
CA GLN A 172 0.68 -2.52 -8.26
C GLN A 172 0.44 -1.05 -8.58
N GLY A 173 -0.62 -0.43 -8.02
CA GLY A 173 -0.83 1.01 -8.06
C GLY A 173 0.23 1.71 -7.21
N LEU A 174 0.26 1.38 -5.92
CA LEU A 174 1.22 1.94 -4.96
C LEU A 174 2.68 1.80 -5.42
N ILE A 175 3.07 0.62 -5.94
CA ILE A 175 4.42 0.39 -6.47
C ILE A 175 4.73 1.32 -7.66
N ARG A 176 3.83 1.44 -8.64
CA ARG A 176 4.06 2.31 -9.82
C ARG A 176 4.16 3.78 -9.44
N ALA A 177 3.33 4.25 -8.50
CA ALA A 177 3.42 5.62 -7.98
C ALA A 177 4.75 5.85 -7.23
N ALA A 178 5.22 4.86 -6.47
CA ALA A 178 6.51 4.92 -5.78
C ALA A 178 7.69 5.01 -6.76
N GLU A 179 7.70 4.19 -7.81
CA GLU A 179 8.71 4.20 -8.87
C GLU A 179 8.79 5.57 -9.57
N GLU A 180 7.65 6.13 -9.98
CA GLU A 180 7.57 7.47 -10.59
C GLU A 180 8.02 8.60 -9.65
N MET A 181 7.81 8.44 -8.34
CA MET A 181 8.29 9.38 -7.32
C MET A 181 9.77 9.20 -6.95
N GLY A 182 10.45 8.18 -7.50
CA GLY A 182 11.82 7.80 -7.13
C GLY A 182 11.93 7.24 -5.71
N ILE A 183 10.83 6.74 -5.15
CA ILE A 183 10.81 6.02 -3.87
C ILE A 183 11.23 4.57 -4.14
N ARG A 184 11.98 3.98 -3.20
CA ARG A 184 12.40 2.59 -3.32
C ARG A 184 11.23 1.68 -2.96
N CYS A 185 10.90 0.70 -3.81
CA CYS A 185 10.12 -0.46 -3.39
C CYS A 185 11.06 -1.63 -3.08
N MET A 186 10.66 -2.50 -2.17
CA MET A 186 11.35 -3.76 -1.91
C MET A 186 10.49 -4.94 -2.35
N ASP A 187 11.11 -5.85 -3.10
CA ASP A 187 10.51 -7.13 -3.48
C ASP A 187 10.03 -7.91 -2.24
N ILE A 188 8.83 -8.46 -2.31
CA ILE A 188 8.15 -9.04 -1.15
C ILE A 188 8.82 -10.34 -0.70
N ASP A 189 9.23 -11.20 -1.65
CA ASP A 189 9.82 -12.50 -1.34
C ASP A 189 11.22 -12.31 -0.73
N ALA A 190 12.00 -11.36 -1.27
CA ALA A 190 13.30 -10.95 -0.71
C ALA A 190 13.17 -10.26 0.66
N PHE A 191 12.14 -9.43 0.86
CA PHE A 191 11.85 -8.80 2.15
C PHE A 191 11.49 -9.84 3.21
N CYS A 192 10.52 -10.70 2.93
CA CYS A 192 10.04 -11.72 3.85
C CYS A 192 11.14 -12.74 4.19
N SER A 193 11.97 -13.13 3.22
CA SER A 193 13.15 -13.97 3.48
C SER A 193 14.13 -13.27 4.42
N HIS A 194 14.45 -11.99 4.18
CA HIS A 194 15.35 -11.23 5.06
C HIS A 194 14.80 -11.08 6.49
N VAL A 195 13.50 -10.88 6.65
CA VAL A 195 12.86 -10.76 7.98
C VAL A 195 12.89 -12.09 8.74
N ASN A 196 12.75 -13.23 8.05
CA ASN A 196 12.73 -14.56 8.68
C ASN A 196 14.12 -15.17 8.95
N GLU A 197 15.20 -14.59 8.42
CA GLU A 197 16.58 -15.07 8.59
C GLU A 197 17.31 -14.55 9.86
N GLU A 198 16.73 -13.61 10.63
CA GLU A 198 17.27 -13.06 11.90
C GLU A 198 16.42 -13.40 13.15
#